data_AF-A0ABD6BA65-F1
#
_entry.id   AF-A0ABD6BA65-F1
#
_cell.length_a   1.000
_cell.length_b   1.000
_cell.length_c   1.000
_cell.angle_alpha   90.00
_cell.angle_beta   90.00
_cell.angle_gamma   90.00
#
_symmetry.space_group_name_H-M   'P 1'
#
loop_
_entity.id
_entity.type
_entity.pdbx_description
1 polymer ?
#
loop_
_entity_poly.entity_id
_entity_poly.type
_entity_poly.pdbx_seq_one_letter_code
_entity_poly.pdbx_strand_id
1 'polypeptide(L)'
;MADAVDDDLYQRARRLLEPGEIELVGCIVHTGLAGEEDLEMHELTVAINDVIADHAGKGESYIYAGNDTEEFASNQFQGKTLTDDEFVWECQQLLREGTFDLVFYYEVGVDQEALAEDLDSLDHVEGVTLVP
;
A
#
# COMPACT_ATOMS: atom_id res chain seq x y z
N MET A 1 0.89 -38.67 13.70
CA MET A 1 1.81 -37.65 13.14
C MET A 1 1.28 -37.07 11.84
N ALA A 2 0.63 -37.83 10.95
CA ALA A 2 -0.09 -37.26 9.80
C ALA A 2 -1.24 -36.32 10.24
N ASP A 3 -2.10 -36.78 11.16
CA ASP A 3 -3.20 -35.97 11.74
C ASP A 3 -2.79 -34.57 12.24
N ALA A 4 -1.66 -34.45 12.92
CA ALA A 4 -1.22 -33.17 13.48
C ALA A 4 -0.66 -32.20 12.42
N VAL A 5 -0.11 -32.73 11.31
CA VAL A 5 0.37 -31.93 10.18
C VAL A 5 -0.80 -31.47 9.31
N ASP A 6 -1.80 -32.34 9.11
CA ASP A 6 -3.03 -32.00 8.41
C ASP A 6 -3.87 -30.95 9.17
N ASP A 7 -3.97 -31.05 10.50
CA ASP A 7 -4.69 -30.05 11.30
C ASP A 7 -3.99 -28.68 11.25
N ASP A 8 -2.65 -28.64 11.35
CA ASP A 8 -1.88 -27.39 11.26
C ASP A 8 -2.03 -26.72 9.87
N LEU A 9 -1.99 -27.51 8.79
CA LEU A 9 -2.23 -27.01 7.44
C LEU A 9 -3.66 -26.47 7.28
N TYR A 10 -4.65 -27.17 7.84
CA TYR A 10 -6.05 -26.76 7.82
C TYR A 10 -6.27 -25.46 8.62
N GLN A 11 -5.67 -25.32 9.81
CA GLN A 11 -5.78 -24.09 10.60
C GLN A 11 -5.08 -22.91 9.90
N ARG A 12 -3.92 -23.12 9.26
CA ARG A 12 -3.26 -22.09 8.44
C ARG A 12 -4.12 -21.68 7.26
N ALA A 13 -4.64 -22.65 6.50
CA ALA A 13 -5.52 -22.39 5.37
C ALA A 13 -6.80 -21.66 5.81
N ARG A 14 -7.35 -22.01 6.97
CA ARG A 14 -8.53 -21.34 7.53
C ARG A 14 -8.23 -19.90 7.93
N ARG A 15 -7.06 -19.64 8.53
CA ARG A 15 -6.65 -18.27 8.91
C ARG A 15 -6.46 -17.36 7.70
N LEU A 16 -6.05 -17.92 6.56
CA LEU A 16 -6.01 -17.19 5.28
C LEU A 16 -7.41 -16.83 4.74
N LEU A 17 -8.48 -17.45 5.26
CA LEU A 17 -9.87 -17.17 4.88
C LEU A 17 -10.59 -16.25 5.88
N GLU A 18 -9.98 -15.99 7.04
CA GLU A 18 -10.53 -15.05 8.00
C GLU A 18 -10.23 -13.63 7.52
N PRO A 19 -11.23 -12.73 7.44
CA PRO A 19 -10.99 -11.34 7.11
C PRO A 19 -9.99 -10.76 8.10
N GLY A 20 -9.06 -9.94 7.61
CA GLY A 20 -8.04 -9.30 8.44
C GLY A 20 -8.65 -8.48 9.58
N GLU A 21 -7.82 -8.11 10.56
CA GLU A 21 -8.26 -7.33 11.72
C GLU A 21 -8.72 -5.90 11.37
N ILE A 22 -8.43 -5.46 10.14
CA ILE A 22 -8.69 -4.11 9.64
C ILE A 22 -9.45 -4.22 8.31
N GLU A 23 -10.52 -3.43 8.17
CA GLU A 23 -11.21 -3.27 6.89
C GLU A 23 -10.44 -2.25 6.03
N LEU A 24 -10.11 -2.64 4.80
CA LEU A 24 -9.28 -1.85 3.89
C LEU A 24 -10.07 -1.43 2.66
N VAL A 25 -9.83 -0.21 2.23
CA VAL A 25 -10.18 0.33 0.90
C VAL A 25 -8.88 0.75 0.21
N GLY A 26 -8.93 1.20 -1.04
CA GLY A 26 -7.73 1.58 -1.74
C GLY A 26 -7.92 2.50 -2.93
N CYS A 27 -6.82 2.78 -3.60
CA CYS A 27 -6.80 3.48 -4.88
C CYS A 27 -5.64 3.00 -5.74
N ILE A 28 -5.77 3.20 -7.05
CA ILE A 28 -4.71 3.00 -8.02
C ILE A 28 -4.30 4.38 -8.51
N VAL A 29 -3.03 4.74 -8.33
CA VAL A 29 -2.43 5.95 -8.86
C VAL A 29 -1.72 5.58 -10.16
N HIS A 30 -2.24 6.11 -11.27
CA HIS A 30 -1.69 5.91 -12.61
C HIS A 30 -0.57 6.92 -12.85
N THR A 31 0.56 6.46 -13.36
CA THR A 31 1.73 7.32 -13.61
C THR A 31 2.26 7.14 -15.03
N GLY A 32 2.96 8.18 -15.50
CA GLY A 32 3.76 8.12 -16.72
C GLY A 32 5.20 7.63 -16.50
N LEU A 33 5.56 7.22 -15.29
CA LEU A 33 6.94 6.91 -14.90
C LEU A 33 7.35 5.52 -15.38
N ALA A 34 8.50 5.44 -16.05
CA ALA A 34 9.09 4.21 -16.53
C ALA A 34 10.00 3.54 -15.49
N GLY A 35 10.35 2.28 -15.73
CA GLY A 35 11.22 1.49 -14.84
C GLY A 35 12.62 2.07 -14.59
N GLU A 36 13.09 3.00 -15.43
CA GLU A 36 14.38 3.68 -15.25
C GLU A 36 14.29 4.94 -14.37
N GLU A 37 13.08 5.45 -14.12
CA GLU A 37 12.77 6.63 -13.31
C GLU A 37 12.51 6.23 -11.84
N ASP A 38 13.36 5.36 -11.30
CA ASP A 38 13.23 4.81 -9.93
C ASP A 38 13.30 5.89 -8.84
N LEU A 39 14.10 6.95 -9.07
CA LEU A 39 14.21 8.07 -8.15
C LEU A 39 12.90 8.87 -8.08
N GLU A 40 12.37 9.28 -9.23
CA GLU A 40 11.10 10.01 -9.34
C GLU A 40 9.94 9.17 -8.78
N MET A 41 9.95 7.86 -9.03
CA MET A 41 8.96 6.93 -8.47
C MET A 41 9.06 6.88 -6.94
N HIS A 42 10.27 6.83 -6.38
CA HIS A 42 10.46 6.88 -4.94
C HIS A 42 10.01 8.22 -4.34
N GLU A 43 10.35 9.35 -4.96
CA GLU A 43 9.92 10.69 -4.54
C GLU A 43 8.39 10.83 -4.56
N LEU A 44 7.73 10.31 -5.60
CA LEU A 44 6.28 10.26 -5.67
C LEU A 44 5.69 9.39 -4.54
N THR A 45 6.29 8.23 -4.27
CA THR A 45 5.84 7.35 -3.16
C THR A 45 5.95 8.07 -1.81
N VAL A 46 6.99 8.88 -1.59
CA VAL A 46 7.14 9.72 -0.40
C VAL A 46 6.06 10.80 -0.35
N ALA A 47 5.76 11.48 -1.46
CA ALA A 47 4.70 12.48 -1.48
C ALA A 47 3.31 11.86 -1.20
N ILE A 48 3.02 10.71 -1.79
CA ILE A 48 1.78 9.97 -1.55
C ILE A 48 1.67 9.53 -0.08
N ASN A 49 2.79 9.11 0.53
CA ASN A 49 2.82 8.74 1.94
C ASN A 49 2.30 9.86 2.84
N ASP A 50 2.79 11.08 2.62
CA ASP A 50 2.42 12.24 3.42
C ASP A 50 0.92 12.55 3.23
N VAL A 51 0.44 12.56 1.98
CA VAL A 51 -0.98 12.79 1.67
C VAL A 51 -1.88 11.76 2.35
N ILE A 52 -1.60 10.46 2.21
CA ILE A 52 -2.44 9.42 2.84
C ILE A 52 -2.38 9.52 4.37
N ALA A 53 -1.21 9.80 4.95
CA ALA A 53 -1.07 9.92 6.40
C ALA A 53 -1.85 11.11 7.00
N ASP A 54 -1.87 12.25 6.29
CA ASP A 54 -2.68 13.42 6.64
C ASP A 54 -4.18 13.08 6.59
N HIS A 55 -4.65 12.47 5.49
CA HIS A 55 -6.06 12.06 5.33
C HIS A 55 -6.50 11.00 6.33
N ALA A 56 -5.61 10.09 6.71
CA ALA A 56 -5.85 9.08 7.74
C ALA A 56 -5.78 9.63 9.18
N GLY A 57 -5.35 10.89 9.36
CA GLY A 57 -5.16 11.50 10.68
C GLY A 57 -4.08 10.80 11.52
N LYS A 58 -3.11 10.14 10.87
CA LYS A 58 -2.06 9.33 11.52
C LYS A 58 -0.78 10.13 11.83
N GLY A 59 -0.66 11.36 11.31
CA GLY A 59 0.48 12.25 11.56
C GLY A 59 1.75 11.80 10.83
N GLU A 60 2.92 12.09 11.41
CA GLU A 60 4.22 11.76 10.78
C GLU A 60 4.38 10.24 10.58
N SER A 61 4.77 9.85 9.38
CA SER A 61 4.95 8.45 8.96
C SER A 61 6.23 8.25 8.16
N TYR A 62 6.67 7.00 8.02
CA TYR A 62 7.81 6.60 7.21
C TYR A 62 7.44 5.41 6.32
N ILE A 63 8.19 5.24 5.23
CA ILE A 63 8.04 4.11 4.32
C ILE A 63 8.92 2.94 4.79
N TYR A 64 8.28 1.82 5.11
CA TYR A 64 8.91 0.54 5.38
C TYR A 64 8.92 -0.32 4.11
N ALA A 65 10.11 -0.76 3.70
CA ALA A 65 10.29 -1.53 2.46
C ALA A 65 10.23 -3.05 2.63
N GLY A 66 10.24 -3.59 3.86
CA GLY A 66 10.03 -5.03 4.11
C GLY A 66 11.06 -6.00 3.52
N ASN A 67 12.10 -5.51 2.84
CA ASN A 67 13.03 -6.33 2.04
C ASN A 67 13.89 -7.30 2.87
N ASP A 68 13.85 -7.21 4.18
CA ASP A 68 14.53 -8.10 5.12
C ASP A 68 13.66 -9.29 5.60
N THR A 69 12.41 -9.39 5.17
CA THR A 69 11.49 -10.48 5.55
C THR A 69 10.89 -11.20 4.34
N GLU A 70 10.34 -12.40 4.56
CA GLU A 70 9.59 -13.15 3.52
C GLU A 70 8.14 -12.69 3.39
N GLU A 71 7.71 -11.72 4.22
CA GLU A 71 6.33 -11.25 4.27
C GLU A 71 6.01 -10.23 3.16
N PHE A 72 7.04 -9.59 2.59
CA PHE A 72 6.90 -8.59 1.55
C PHE A 72 7.51 -9.06 0.23
N ALA A 73 6.78 -8.83 -0.86
CA ALA A 73 7.39 -8.87 -2.19
C ALA A 73 8.30 -7.64 -2.39
N SER A 74 9.30 -7.74 -3.26
CA SER A 74 10.29 -6.66 -3.48
C SER A 74 9.71 -5.35 -4.05
N ASN A 75 8.46 -5.38 -4.50
CA ASN A 75 7.71 -4.23 -5.03
C ASN A 75 6.59 -3.78 -4.08
N GLN A 76 6.60 -4.26 -2.84
CA GLN A 76 5.65 -3.89 -1.80
C GLN A 76 6.30 -3.01 -0.74
N PHE A 77 5.52 -2.06 -0.24
CA PHE A 77 5.94 -1.09 0.76
C PHE A 77 4.78 -0.80 1.71
N GLN A 78 5.08 -0.36 2.93
CA GLN A 78 4.07 0.10 3.88
C GLN A 78 4.40 1.48 4.42
N GLY A 79 3.38 2.31 4.58
CA GLY A 79 3.43 3.49 5.43
C GLY A 79 3.19 3.10 6.88
N LYS A 80 4.10 3.50 7.77
CA LYS A 80 3.99 3.28 9.22
C LYS A 80 4.13 4.59 9.99
N THR A 81 3.37 4.77 11.07
CA THR A 81 3.53 5.94 11.93
C THR A 81 4.92 5.96 12.56
N LEU A 82 5.51 7.14 12.72
CA LEU A 82 6.83 7.29 13.34
C LEU A 82 6.83 6.97 14.85
N THR A 83 5.68 7.08 15.52
CA THR A 83 5.62 6.96 17.00
C THR A 83 5.58 5.50 17.45
N ASP A 84 4.72 4.67 16.84
CA ASP A 84 4.45 3.30 17.33
C ASP A 84 4.37 2.27 16.19
N ASP A 85 4.90 2.58 15.00
CA ASP A 85 4.89 1.70 13.82
C ASP A 85 3.49 1.23 13.36
N GLU A 86 2.43 1.96 13.73
CA GLU A 86 1.06 1.64 13.33
C GLU A 86 0.88 1.70 11.81
N PHE A 87 0.03 0.83 11.28
CA PHE A 87 -0.33 0.78 9.88
C PHE A 87 -0.98 2.09 9.42
N VAL A 88 -0.53 2.62 8.28
CA VAL A 88 -1.13 3.76 7.60
C VAL A 88 -1.64 3.32 6.22
N TRP A 89 -0.77 2.67 5.44
CA TRP A 89 -1.11 2.13 4.13
C TRP A 89 -0.17 0.99 3.72
N GLU A 90 -0.58 0.19 2.73
CA GLU A 90 0.27 -0.73 1.98
C GLU A 90 0.21 -0.41 0.49
N CYS A 91 1.35 -0.44 -0.19
CA CYS A 91 1.48 -0.19 -1.61
C CYS A 91 2.06 -1.40 -2.33
N GLN A 92 1.57 -1.66 -3.54
CA GLN A 92 2.25 -2.50 -4.51
C GLN A 92 2.51 -1.71 -5.80
N GLN A 93 3.76 -1.71 -6.24
CA GLN A 93 4.19 -1.01 -7.45
C GLN A 93 4.19 -1.99 -8.64
N LEU A 94 3.45 -1.68 -9.69
CA LEU A 94 3.22 -2.57 -10.82
C LEU A 94 3.72 -1.93 -12.12
N LEU A 95 4.86 -2.42 -12.63
CA LEU A 95 5.35 -2.01 -13.95
C LEU A 95 4.61 -2.77 -15.05
N ARG A 96 3.77 -2.07 -15.83
CA ARG A 96 2.98 -2.64 -16.93
C ARG A 96 3.04 -1.72 -18.14
N GLU A 97 3.13 -2.31 -19.32
CA GLU A 97 3.14 -1.55 -20.60
C GLU A 97 4.24 -0.47 -20.71
N GLY A 98 5.24 -0.50 -19.83
CA GLY A 98 6.36 0.44 -19.78
C GLY A 98 6.28 1.47 -18.65
N THR A 99 5.15 1.59 -17.94
CA THR A 99 4.98 2.56 -16.84
C THR A 99 4.45 1.92 -15.56
N PHE A 100 4.56 2.64 -14.43
CA PHE A 100 4.10 2.16 -13.13
C PHE A 100 2.64 2.54 -12.85
N ASP A 101 1.86 1.56 -12.41
CA ASP A 101 0.66 1.76 -11.61
C ASP A 101 1.01 1.49 -10.14
N LEU A 102 0.66 2.42 -9.25
CA LEU A 102 0.89 2.29 -7.81
C LEU A 102 -0.43 1.98 -7.12
N VAL A 103 -0.56 0.79 -6.54
CA VAL A 103 -1.79 0.33 -5.89
C VAL A 103 -1.65 0.51 -4.40
N PHE A 104 -2.45 1.40 -3.79
CA PHE A 104 -2.45 1.67 -2.36
C PHE A 104 -3.70 1.11 -1.69
N TYR A 105 -3.52 0.58 -0.47
CA TYR A 105 -4.58 0.15 0.44
C TYR A 105 -4.40 0.83 1.80
N TYR A 106 -5.50 1.27 2.40
CA TYR A 106 -5.52 1.97 3.69
C TYR A 106 -6.82 1.66 4.42
N GLU A 107 -6.87 1.98 5.72
CA GLU A 107 -8.03 1.69 6.57
C GLU A 107 -9.28 2.46 6.10
N VAL A 108 -10.44 1.82 6.21
CA VAL A 108 -11.74 2.48 6.00
C VAL A 108 -11.90 3.71 6.88
N GLY A 109 -12.60 4.73 6.37
CA GLY A 109 -12.88 5.97 7.11
C GLY A 109 -12.11 7.18 6.59
N VAL A 110 -11.13 6.97 5.71
CA VAL A 110 -10.55 8.03 4.87
C VAL A 110 -11.58 8.52 3.86
N ASP A 111 -11.67 9.84 3.67
CA ASP A 111 -12.46 10.44 2.59
C ASP A 111 -11.76 10.19 1.24
N GLN A 112 -12.16 9.12 0.55
CA GLN A 112 -11.51 8.70 -0.69
C GLN A 112 -11.64 9.72 -1.82
N GLU A 113 -12.72 10.49 -1.87
CA GLU A 113 -12.90 11.50 -2.92
C GLU A 113 -11.91 12.64 -2.72
N ALA A 114 -11.82 13.17 -1.51
CA ALA A 114 -10.87 14.22 -1.17
C ALA A 114 -9.41 13.74 -1.31
N LEU A 115 -9.12 12.50 -0.86
CA LEU A 115 -7.81 11.90 -1.04
C LEU A 115 -7.44 11.79 -2.52
N ALA A 116 -8.36 11.31 -3.37
CA ALA A 116 -8.09 11.18 -4.80
C ALA A 116 -7.81 12.53 -5.46
N GLU A 117 -8.53 13.60 -5.09
CA GLU A 117 -8.26 14.95 -5.60
C GLU A 117 -6.85 15.44 -5.23
N ASP A 118 -6.43 15.23 -3.99
CA ASP A 118 -5.09 15.65 -3.54
C ASP A 118 -3.99 14.81 -4.22
N LEU A 119 -4.20 13.50 -4.38
CA LEU A 119 -3.26 12.62 -5.09
C LEU A 119 -3.16 12.97 -6.58
N ASP A 120 -4.27 13.26 -7.25
CA ASP A 120 -4.31 13.67 -8.67
C ASP A 120 -3.58 14.99 -8.93
N SER A 121 -3.42 15.82 -7.88
CA SER A 121 -2.70 17.09 -7.96
C SER A 121 -1.17 16.96 -7.87
N LEU A 122 -0.65 15.77 -7.53
CA LEU A 122 0.79 15.52 -7.41
C LEU A 122 1.47 15.46 -8.78
N ASP A 123 2.73 15.88 -8.84
CA ASP A 123 3.56 15.69 -10.03
C ASP A 123 3.65 14.19 -10.39
N HIS A 124 3.71 13.91 -11.69
CA HIS A 124 3.79 12.56 -12.28
C HIS A 124 2.55 11.66 -12.14
N VAL A 125 1.47 12.15 -11.51
CA VAL A 125 0.18 11.46 -11.51
C VAL A 125 -0.63 11.83 -12.75
N GLU A 126 -1.12 10.80 -13.46
CA GLU A 126 -1.96 10.96 -14.66
C GLU A 126 -3.45 10.67 -14.39
N GLY A 127 -3.75 10.10 -13.22
CA GLY A 127 -5.11 9.80 -12.79
C GLY A 127 -5.15 8.93 -11.54
N VAL A 128 -6.27 8.99 -10.82
CA VAL A 128 -6.53 8.12 -9.66
C VAL A 128 -7.83 7.34 -9.84
N THR A 129 -7.76 6.02 -9.64
CA THR A 129 -8.94 5.13 -9.64
C THR A 129 -9.21 4.62 -8.22
N LEU A 130 -10.39 4.93 -7.67
CA LEU A 130 -10.78 4.44 -6.35
C LEU A 130 -11.19 2.96 -6.37
N VAL A 131 -10.82 2.24 -5.31
CA VAL A 131 -11.13 0.82 -5.09
C VAL A 131 -11.83 0.70 -3.73
N PRO A 132 -13.12 0.31 -3.71
CA PRO A 132 -13.89 0.11 -2.48
C PRO A 132 -13.61 -1.25 -1.82
#